data_AF-T0SIT6-F1
#
_entry.id   AF-T0SIT6-F1
#
_cell.length_a   1.000
_cell.length_b   1.000
_cell.length_c   1.000
_cell.angle_alpha   90.00
_cell.angle_beta   90.00
_cell.angle_gamma   90.00
#
_symmetry.space_group_name_H-M   'P 1'
#
loop_
_entity.id
_entity.type
_entity.pdbx_description
1 polymer ?
#
loop_
_entity_poly.entity_id
_entity_poly.type
_entity_poly.pdbx_seq_one_letter_code
_entity_poly.pdbx_strand_id
1 'polypeptide(L)'
;MKKILIILLFVNGSILAASNELREAKVRRYFLKESRTLLQELKNSTFFPELEKALNTLENGKLYFSWEDLYDNRQSLVDAIGVPGELTLDIKRIENYIRNDVNLSPLFLHELLRVSGVNDDSFHKTFELLSILPEVKGSELYCDLNIATTARKKILKSYSFSATTSEGFLNNNIIIINTSSSSAYTYKVLDQLLLENAKSKCLSKGYTDFEQIHDIGPRITSKECSPLKCEYKTQIKAKVRCVKEKVIKKKKSQVKSETCEKINTCIETINLIKDNSNIIEQNKKLGQQLKDLKC
;
A
#
# COMPACT_ATOMS: atom_id res chain seq x y z
N MET A 1 -21.51 43.14 -8.93
CA MET A 1 -21.10 42.00 -9.79
C MET A 1 -20.25 40.97 -9.03
N LYS A 2 -20.78 40.30 -7.98
CA LYS A 2 -20.08 39.21 -7.25
C LYS A 2 -20.90 37.90 -7.14
N LYS A 3 -22.14 37.87 -7.65
CA LYS A 3 -23.05 36.72 -7.54
C LYS A 3 -22.98 35.73 -8.72
N ILE A 4 -22.38 36.12 -9.86
CA ILE A 4 -22.27 35.27 -11.06
C ILE A 4 -21.09 34.28 -10.97
N LEU A 5 -20.08 34.54 -10.15
CA LEU A 5 -18.90 33.68 -10.03
C LEU A 5 -19.15 32.40 -9.20
N ILE A 6 -20.15 32.40 -8.30
CA ILE A 6 -20.45 31.26 -7.44
C ILE A 6 -21.19 30.16 -8.21
N ILE A 7 -22.06 30.52 -9.16
CA ILE A 7 -22.83 29.53 -9.93
C ILE A 7 -21.93 28.72 -10.89
N LEU A 8 -20.89 29.33 -11.49
CA LEU A 8 -19.94 28.62 -12.36
C LEU A 8 -19.07 27.59 -11.61
N LEU A 9 -18.78 27.79 -10.33
CA LEU A 9 -17.99 26.84 -9.54
C LEU A 9 -18.81 25.60 -9.12
N PHE A 10 -20.10 25.77 -8.80
CA PHE A 10 -20.96 24.65 -8.42
C PHE A 10 -21.35 23.76 -9.62
N VAL A 11 -21.60 24.33 -10.80
CA VAL A 11 -21.96 23.53 -11.98
C VAL A 11 -20.77 22.71 -12.49
N ASN A 12 -19.55 23.26 -12.46
CA ASN A 12 -18.36 22.52 -12.90
C ASN A 12 -17.97 21.38 -11.95
N GLY A 13 -18.10 21.58 -10.63
CA GLY A 13 -17.82 20.54 -9.63
C GLY A 13 -18.77 19.33 -9.72
N SER A 14 -20.07 19.58 -9.92
CA SER A 14 -21.07 18.52 -10.03
C SER A 14 -20.94 17.70 -11.32
N ILE A 15 -20.57 18.33 -12.44
CA ILE A 15 -20.35 17.61 -13.72
C ILE A 15 -19.11 16.72 -13.63
N LEU A 16 -18.02 17.22 -13.03
CA LEU A 16 -16.79 16.44 -12.83
C LEU A 16 -17.02 15.25 -11.89
N ALA A 17 -17.72 15.45 -10.76
CA ALA A 17 -18.05 14.37 -9.83
C ALA A 17 -18.93 13.29 -10.48
N ALA A 18 -20.00 13.69 -11.19
CA ALA A 18 -20.87 12.76 -11.91
C ALA A 18 -20.11 11.99 -13.01
N SER A 19 -19.11 12.61 -13.65
CA SER A 19 -18.27 11.95 -14.65
C SER A 19 -17.35 10.90 -14.04
N ASN A 20 -16.85 11.13 -12.82
CA ASN A 20 -16.00 10.19 -12.11
C ASN A 20 -16.80 8.98 -11.62
N GLU A 21 -17.95 9.20 -10.99
CA GLU A 21 -18.84 8.13 -10.54
C GLU A 21 -19.27 7.20 -11.70
N LEU A 22 -19.57 7.76 -12.86
CA LEU A 22 -19.95 6.98 -14.04
C LEU A 22 -18.80 6.07 -14.52
N ARG A 23 -17.56 6.59 -14.51
CA ARG A 23 -16.36 5.85 -14.91
C ARG A 23 -16.03 4.75 -13.91
N GLU A 24 -16.11 5.04 -12.61
CA GLU A 24 -16.00 4.02 -11.56
C GLU A 24 -17.05 2.92 -11.73
N ALA A 25 -18.32 3.28 -11.96
CA ALA A 25 -19.38 2.32 -12.20
C ALA A 25 -19.13 1.46 -13.45
N LYS A 26 -18.57 2.04 -14.52
CA LYS A 26 -18.17 1.33 -15.74
C LYS A 26 -17.06 0.31 -15.45
N VAL A 27 -15.98 0.74 -14.80
CA VAL A 27 -14.86 -0.15 -14.43
C VAL A 27 -15.34 -1.25 -13.48
N ARG A 28 -16.13 -0.91 -12.46
CA ARG A 28 -16.77 -1.86 -11.54
C ARG A 28 -17.55 -2.93 -12.29
N ARG A 29 -18.46 -2.51 -13.18
CA ARG A 29 -19.31 -3.43 -13.94
C ARG A 29 -18.47 -4.34 -14.82
N TYR A 30 -17.44 -3.79 -15.48
CA TYR A 30 -16.53 -4.58 -16.31
C TYR A 30 -15.79 -5.63 -15.49
N PHE A 31 -15.09 -5.21 -14.41
CA PHE A 31 -14.37 -6.12 -13.52
C PHE A 31 -15.24 -7.26 -13.00
N LEU A 32 -16.41 -6.94 -12.44
CA LEU A 32 -17.32 -7.95 -11.87
C LEU A 32 -17.85 -8.90 -12.94
N LYS A 33 -18.20 -8.38 -14.12
CA LYS A 33 -18.68 -9.22 -15.22
C LYS A 33 -17.60 -10.20 -15.68
N GLU A 34 -16.42 -9.71 -16.01
CA GLU A 34 -15.32 -10.56 -16.49
C GLU A 34 -14.87 -11.55 -15.42
N SER A 35 -14.80 -11.14 -14.15
CA SER A 35 -14.48 -12.03 -13.02
C SER A 35 -15.49 -13.17 -12.87
N ARG A 36 -16.80 -12.89 -13.00
CA ARG A 36 -17.83 -13.94 -12.96
C ARG A 36 -17.71 -14.90 -14.13
N THR A 37 -17.40 -14.39 -15.32
CA THR A 37 -17.16 -15.23 -16.49
C THR A 37 -15.98 -16.17 -16.25
N LEU A 38 -14.85 -15.66 -15.74
CA LEU A 38 -13.69 -16.47 -15.38
C LEU A 38 -14.03 -17.54 -14.35
N LEU A 39 -14.75 -17.19 -13.29
CA LEU A 39 -15.17 -18.13 -12.26
C LEU A 39 -16.04 -19.26 -12.82
N GLN A 40 -16.98 -18.94 -13.72
CA GLN A 40 -17.82 -19.96 -14.36
C GLN A 40 -17.01 -20.94 -15.20
N GLU A 41 -16.00 -20.44 -15.93
CA GLU A 41 -15.08 -21.29 -16.70
C GLU A 41 -14.16 -22.11 -15.78
N LEU A 42 -13.80 -21.57 -14.63
CA LEU A 42 -12.97 -22.22 -13.60
C LEU A 42 -13.77 -23.05 -12.59
N LYS A 43 -15.06 -23.32 -12.80
CA LYS A 43 -15.92 -24.00 -11.80
C LYS A 43 -15.43 -25.38 -11.33
N ASN A 44 -14.63 -26.05 -12.16
CA ASN A 44 -14.05 -27.37 -11.87
C ASN A 44 -12.62 -27.26 -11.28
N SER A 45 -12.08 -26.06 -11.11
CA SER A 45 -10.78 -25.82 -10.49
C SER A 45 -10.87 -26.04 -8.98
N THR A 46 -9.77 -26.52 -8.40
CA THR A 46 -9.61 -26.63 -6.94
C THR A 46 -9.66 -25.28 -6.22
N PHE A 47 -9.34 -24.18 -6.91
CA PHE A 47 -9.36 -22.82 -6.38
C PHE A 47 -10.74 -22.13 -6.47
N PHE A 48 -11.73 -22.77 -7.09
CA PHE A 48 -13.03 -22.15 -7.34
C PHE A 48 -13.71 -21.63 -6.05
N PRO A 49 -13.79 -22.39 -4.93
CA PRO A 49 -14.46 -21.92 -3.72
C PRO A 49 -13.80 -20.65 -3.13
N GLU A 50 -12.48 -20.58 -3.14
CA GLU A 50 -11.71 -19.45 -2.65
C GLU A 50 -11.90 -18.21 -3.52
N LEU A 51 -11.87 -18.38 -4.84
CA LEU A 51 -12.09 -17.30 -5.81
C LEU A 51 -13.53 -16.79 -5.77
N GLU A 52 -14.51 -17.68 -5.61
CA GLU A 52 -15.93 -17.31 -5.50
C GLU A 52 -16.17 -16.50 -4.22
N LYS A 53 -15.60 -16.93 -3.09
CA LYS A 53 -15.65 -16.18 -1.83
C LYS A 53 -14.96 -14.82 -1.96
N ALA A 54 -13.82 -14.74 -2.64
CA ALA A 54 -13.13 -13.47 -2.90
C ALA A 54 -14.00 -12.52 -3.71
N LEU A 55 -14.58 -12.97 -4.83
CA LEU A 55 -15.45 -12.14 -5.65
C LEU A 55 -16.69 -11.66 -4.87
N ASN A 56 -17.36 -12.56 -4.15
CA ASN A 56 -18.51 -12.20 -3.30
C ASN A 56 -18.14 -11.13 -2.26
N THR A 57 -16.92 -11.17 -1.71
CA THR A 57 -16.43 -10.14 -0.79
C THR A 57 -16.31 -8.77 -1.48
N LEU A 58 -15.77 -8.74 -2.70
CA LEU A 58 -15.61 -7.52 -3.49
C LEU A 58 -16.95 -6.92 -3.91
N GLU A 59 -17.91 -7.77 -4.28
CA GLU A 59 -19.28 -7.35 -4.61
C GLU A 59 -19.98 -6.65 -3.45
N ASN A 60 -19.71 -7.11 -2.21
CA ASN A 60 -20.26 -6.55 -0.97
C ASN A 60 -19.53 -5.30 -0.45
N GLY A 61 -18.86 -4.55 -1.35
CA GLY A 61 -18.32 -3.22 -1.05
C GLY A 61 -16.84 -3.17 -0.70
N LYS A 62 -16.08 -4.25 -0.91
CA LYS A 62 -14.62 -4.28 -0.73
C LYS A 62 -13.81 -4.08 -2.02
N LEU A 63 -14.48 -3.63 -3.07
CA LEU A 63 -13.87 -3.15 -4.30
C LEU A 63 -13.82 -1.61 -4.29
N TYR A 64 -12.61 -1.08 -4.25
CA TYR A 64 -12.30 0.35 -4.24
C TYR A 64 -11.65 0.79 -5.56
N PHE A 65 -11.59 2.10 -5.76
CA PHE A 65 -11.05 2.70 -6.97
C PHE A 65 -10.14 3.88 -6.64
N SER A 66 -9.06 4.02 -7.39
CA SER A 66 -8.14 5.14 -7.28
C SER A 66 -8.10 5.95 -8.59
N TRP A 67 -8.10 7.27 -8.43
CA TRP A 67 -7.84 8.25 -9.48
C TRP A 67 -6.35 8.63 -9.58
N GLU A 68 -5.58 8.23 -8.57
CA GLU A 68 -4.13 8.40 -8.46
C GLU A 68 -3.41 7.12 -8.83
N ASP A 69 -2.15 7.24 -9.27
CA ASP A 69 -1.29 6.10 -9.54
C ASP A 69 -1.16 5.21 -8.30
N LEU A 70 -1.38 3.90 -8.48
CA LEU A 70 -1.22 2.92 -7.41
C LEU A 70 0.24 2.48 -7.29
N TYR A 71 0.71 2.34 -6.05
CA TYR A 71 2.06 1.87 -5.74
C TYR A 71 2.01 0.69 -4.77
N ASP A 72 2.68 -0.41 -5.11
CA ASP A 72 2.80 -1.57 -4.22
C ASP A 72 3.73 -1.29 -3.02
N ASN A 73 3.93 -2.30 -2.15
CA ASN A 73 4.85 -2.22 -1.02
C ASN A 73 6.33 -2.04 -1.43
N ARG A 74 6.68 -2.40 -2.67
CA ARG A 74 8.00 -2.17 -3.30
C ARG A 74 8.07 -0.78 -3.97
N GLN A 75 7.00 0.01 -3.90
CA GLN A 75 6.83 1.32 -4.54
C GLN A 75 6.91 1.27 -6.07
N SER A 76 6.55 0.13 -6.64
CA SER A 76 6.35 -0.09 -8.07
C SER A 76 4.98 0.39 -8.46
N LEU A 77 4.90 1.06 -9.61
CA LEU A 77 3.64 1.45 -10.21
C LEU A 77 2.87 0.19 -10.63
N VAL A 78 1.65 0.05 -10.15
CA VAL A 78 0.80 -1.12 -10.40
C VAL A 78 -0.57 -0.69 -10.89
N ASP A 79 -1.26 -1.60 -11.55
CA ASP A 79 -2.58 -1.32 -12.15
C ASP A 79 -3.73 -1.70 -11.20
N ALA A 80 -3.44 -2.52 -10.19
CA ALA A 80 -4.33 -2.94 -9.12
C ALA A 80 -3.53 -3.31 -7.85
N ILE A 81 -4.19 -3.26 -6.69
CA ILE A 81 -3.67 -3.74 -5.41
C ILE A 81 -4.73 -4.61 -4.74
N GLY A 82 -4.55 -5.93 -4.83
CA GLY A 82 -5.27 -6.92 -4.05
C GLY A 82 -4.55 -7.24 -2.74
N VAL A 83 -5.28 -7.24 -1.65
CA VAL A 83 -4.88 -7.79 -0.36
C VAL A 83 -6.02 -8.65 0.17
N PRO A 84 -5.81 -9.54 1.16
CA PRO A 84 -6.86 -10.43 1.63
C PRO A 84 -8.16 -9.68 1.99
N GLY A 85 -9.23 -9.97 1.25
CA GLY A 85 -10.56 -9.39 1.45
C GLY A 85 -10.83 -8.04 0.77
N GLU A 86 -9.89 -7.41 0.09
CA GLU A 86 -10.14 -6.13 -0.62
C GLU A 86 -9.26 -5.90 -1.86
N LEU A 87 -9.79 -5.14 -2.80
CA LEU A 87 -9.13 -4.81 -4.07
C LEU A 87 -9.28 -3.33 -4.37
N THR A 88 -8.18 -2.67 -4.75
CA THR A 88 -8.19 -1.31 -5.30
C THR A 88 -7.73 -1.33 -6.75
N LEU A 89 -8.50 -0.72 -7.66
CA LEU A 89 -8.19 -0.62 -9.10
C LEU A 89 -7.81 0.81 -9.52
N ASP A 90 -6.81 0.96 -10.39
CA ASP A 90 -6.52 2.25 -11.06
C ASP A 90 -7.50 2.47 -12.21
N ILE A 91 -8.43 3.42 -12.04
CA ILE A 91 -9.51 3.66 -13.00
C ILE A 91 -8.96 4.03 -14.38
N LYS A 92 -7.95 4.89 -14.44
CA LYS A 92 -7.46 5.45 -15.71
C LYS A 92 -6.80 4.35 -16.53
N ARG A 93 -6.06 3.46 -15.89
CA ARG A 93 -5.37 2.35 -16.54
C ARG A 93 -6.33 1.28 -17.00
N ILE A 94 -7.23 0.84 -16.12
CA ILE A 94 -8.23 -0.18 -16.49
C ILE A 94 -9.11 0.31 -17.64
N GLU A 95 -9.55 1.57 -17.64
CA GLU A 95 -10.29 2.12 -18.77
C GLU A 95 -9.49 2.20 -20.06
N ASN A 96 -8.19 2.48 -19.99
CA ASN A 96 -7.32 2.49 -21.15
C ASN A 96 -7.20 1.07 -21.74
N TYR A 97 -7.00 0.06 -20.89
CA TYR A 97 -6.98 -1.34 -21.31
C TYR A 97 -8.30 -1.77 -21.97
N ILE A 98 -9.44 -1.43 -21.36
CA ILE A 98 -10.76 -1.71 -21.94
C ILE A 98 -10.92 -1.04 -23.32
N ARG A 99 -10.46 0.21 -23.47
CA ARG A 99 -10.57 0.95 -24.74
C ARG A 99 -9.72 0.34 -25.85
N ASN A 100 -8.57 -0.22 -25.49
CA ASN A 100 -7.63 -0.84 -26.43
C ASN A 100 -7.89 -2.35 -26.60
N ASP A 101 -9.02 -2.87 -26.09
CA ASP A 101 -9.38 -4.28 -26.19
C ASP A 101 -8.30 -5.24 -25.65
N VAL A 102 -7.66 -4.84 -24.55
CA VAL A 102 -6.70 -5.69 -23.82
C VAL A 102 -7.46 -6.68 -22.96
N ASN A 103 -7.07 -7.95 -23.03
CA ASN A 103 -7.62 -8.99 -22.18
C ASN A 103 -7.09 -8.85 -20.75
N LEU A 104 -7.97 -8.42 -19.84
CA LEU A 104 -7.65 -8.22 -18.43
C LEU A 104 -7.83 -9.46 -17.55
N SER A 105 -8.16 -10.63 -18.13
CA SER A 105 -8.33 -11.87 -17.37
C SER A 105 -7.10 -12.26 -16.54
N PRO A 106 -5.84 -12.13 -17.03
CA PRO A 106 -4.68 -12.38 -16.19
C PRO A 106 -4.61 -11.45 -14.97
N LEU A 107 -4.85 -10.15 -15.16
CA LEU A 107 -4.86 -9.19 -14.05
C LEU A 107 -5.95 -9.53 -13.04
N PHE A 108 -7.19 -9.73 -13.50
CA PHE A 108 -8.32 -9.94 -12.60
C PHE A 108 -8.21 -11.26 -11.83
N LEU A 109 -7.74 -12.32 -12.47
CA LEU A 109 -7.53 -13.60 -11.80
C LEU A 109 -6.40 -13.52 -10.77
N HIS A 110 -5.29 -12.84 -11.11
CA HIS A 110 -4.19 -12.57 -10.17
C HIS A 110 -4.69 -11.81 -8.94
N GLU A 111 -5.47 -10.75 -9.13
CA GLU A 111 -5.99 -9.97 -8.02
C GLU A 111 -7.03 -10.73 -7.19
N LEU A 112 -7.88 -11.57 -7.81
CA LEU A 112 -8.81 -12.43 -7.07
C LEU A 112 -8.07 -13.47 -6.20
N LEU A 113 -6.96 -14.03 -6.69
CA LEU A 113 -6.09 -14.90 -5.90
C LEU A 113 -5.51 -14.15 -4.70
N ARG A 114 -5.04 -12.91 -4.88
CA ARG A 114 -4.53 -12.08 -3.77
C ARG A 114 -5.62 -11.75 -2.75
N VAL A 115 -6.82 -11.45 -3.21
CA VAL A 115 -7.99 -11.20 -2.36
C VAL A 115 -8.40 -12.45 -1.58
N SER A 116 -8.21 -13.65 -2.14
CA SER A 116 -8.44 -14.91 -1.43
C SER A 116 -7.31 -15.29 -0.46
N GLY A 117 -6.20 -14.54 -0.45
CA GLY A 117 -5.06 -14.76 0.43
C GLY A 117 -3.94 -15.61 -0.18
N VAL A 118 -4.02 -15.92 -1.48
CA VAL A 118 -2.95 -16.58 -2.22
C VAL A 118 -1.91 -15.53 -2.65
N ASN A 119 -0.66 -15.75 -2.27
CA ASN A 119 0.45 -14.93 -2.75
C ASN A 119 0.87 -15.41 -4.15
N ASP A 120 0.52 -14.64 -5.18
CA ASP A 120 0.84 -14.95 -6.58
C ASP A 120 1.67 -13.83 -7.25
N ASP A 121 2.62 -13.22 -6.53
CA ASP A 121 3.47 -12.10 -7.00
C ASP A 121 4.08 -12.29 -8.41
N SER A 122 4.30 -13.54 -8.86
CA SER A 122 4.89 -13.87 -10.16
C SER A 122 3.87 -14.41 -11.18
N PHE A 123 2.57 -14.30 -10.88
CA PHE A 123 1.46 -14.80 -11.70
C PHE A 123 1.47 -16.31 -12.00
N HIS A 124 2.29 -17.09 -11.29
CA HIS A 124 2.45 -18.52 -11.57
C HIS A 124 1.12 -19.29 -11.42
N LYS A 125 0.37 -19.02 -10.34
CA LYS A 125 -0.94 -19.64 -10.11
C LYS A 125 -2.02 -19.10 -11.04
N THR A 126 -1.96 -17.81 -11.35
CA THR A 126 -2.80 -17.20 -12.38
C THR A 126 -2.66 -17.96 -13.69
N PHE A 127 -1.44 -18.24 -14.13
CA PHE A 127 -1.21 -18.89 -15.42
C PHE A 127 -1.57 -20.37 -15.45
N GLU A 128 -1.34 -21.09 -14.35
CA GLU A 128 -1.85 -22.46 -14.18
C GLU A 128 -3.36 -22.51 -14.43
N LEU A 129 -4.11 -21.56 -13.85
CA LEU A 129 -5.56 -21.47 -14.02
C LEU A 129 -5.99 -20.94 -15.39
N LEU A 130 -5.26 -20.00 -16.00
CA LEU A 130 -5.59 -19.54 -17.35
C LEU A 130 -5.40 -20.64 -18.40
N SER A 131 -4.45 -21.56 -18.18
CA SER A 131 -4.14 -22.63 -19.15
C SER A 131 -5.28 -23.64 -19.36
N ILE A 132 -6.24 -23.70 -18.44
CA ILE A 132 -7.43 -24.56 -18.54
C ILE A 132 -8.63 -23.85 -19.17
N LEU A 133 -8.52 -22.56 -19.48
CA LEU A 133 -9.59 -21.79 -20.10
C LEU A 133 -9.70 -22.09 -21.60
N PRO A 134 -10.92 -22.24 -22.14
CA PRO A 134 -11.15 -22.69 -23.51
C PRO A 134 -10.81 -21.62 -24.56
N GLU A 135 -10.88 -20.33 -24.23
CA GLU A 135 -10.59 -19.24 -25.18
C GLU A 135 -10.15 -17.96 -24.47
N VAL A 136 -9.06 -17.36 -24.95
CA VAL A 136 -8.58 -16.06 -24.50
C VAL A 136 -8.98 -15.01 -25.55
N LYS A 137 -9.98 -14.19 -25.22
CA LYS A 137 -10.51 -13.10 -26.09
C LYS A 137 -9.61 -11.88 -26.08
N GLY A 138 -9.83 -10.92 -26.99
CA GLY A 138 -9.13 -9.63 -27.01
C GLY A 138 -7.96 -9.54 -27.99
N SER A 139 -7.48 -8.32 -28.18
CA SER A 139 -6.39 -7.99 -29.12
C SER A 139 -5.00 -8.36 -28.59
N GLU A 140 -4.81 -8.31 -27.27
CA GLU A 140 -3.58 -8.72 -26.60
C GLU A 140 -3.88 -9.18 -25.17
N LEU A 141 -2.96 -9.94 -24.57
CA LEU A 141 -3.02 -10.32 -23.17
C LEU A 141 -2.47 -9.21 -22.29
N TYR A 142 -3.12 -8.96 -21.15
CA TYR A 142 -2.56 -8.10 -20.12
C TYR A 142 -1.18 -8.59 -19.69
N CYS A 143 -0.26 -7.64 -19.62
CA CYS A 143 1.12 -7.84 -19.29
C CYS A 143 1.59 -6.69 -18.41
N ASP A 144 1.96 -6.97 -17.16
CA ASP A 144 2.50 -5.93 -16.27
C ASP A 144 3.94 -5.60 -16.67
N LEU A 145 4.09 -4.68 -17.63
CA LEU A 145 5.38 -4.15 -18.07
C LEU A 145 5.75 -2.83 -17.39
N ASN A 146 4.95 -2.39 -16.40
CA ASN A 146 5.16 -1.10 -15.74
C ASN A 146 6.36 -1.20 -14.77
N ILE A 147 7.42 -0.45 -15.04
CA ILE A 147 8.64 -0.43 -14.21
C ILE A 147 8.76 0.92 -13.53
N ALA A 148 8.83 0.93 -12.21
CA ALA A 148 9.17 2.15 -11.48
C ALA A 148 10.63 2.56 -11.77
N THR A 149 10.82 3.76 -12.30
CA THR A 149 12.15 4.34 -12.54
C THR A 149 12.81 4.91 -11.27
N THR A 150 12.06 4.94 -10.18
CA THR A 150 12.48 5.42 -8.87
C THR A 150 12.26 4.34 -7.81
N ALA A 151 13.07 4.35 -6.76
CA ALA A 151 12.89 3.53 -5.56
C ALA A 151 12.81 4.46 -4.34
N ARG A 152 12.12 4.05 -3.28
CA ARG A 152 12.21 4.74 -1.99
C ARG A 152 13.29 4.11 -1.13
N LYS A 153 14.14 4.96 -0.55
CA LYS A 153 15.15 4.55 0.43
C LYS A 153 14.81 5.17 1.77
N LYS A 154 14.68 4.34 2.81
CA LYS A 154 14.58 4.81 4.19
C LYS A 154 15.94 5.34 4.64
N ILE A 155 15.99 6.61 5.03
CA ILE A 155 17.12 7.23 5.69
C ILE A 155 16.79 7.29 7.17
N LEU A 156 17.57 6.54 7.95
CA LEU A 156 17.39 6.41 9.39
C LEU A 156 18.40 7.32 10.09
N LYS A 157 17.93 8.11 11.05
CA LYS A 157 18.84 8.88 11.93
C LYS A 157 18.40 8.76 13.37
N SER A 158 19.32 8.29 14.21
CA SER A 158 19.08 8.12 15.63
C SER A 158 19.30 9.43 16.39
N TYR A 159 18.45 9.67 17.37
CA TYR A 159 18.53 10.79 18.30
C TYR A 159 18.28 10.31 19.73
N SER A 160 18.95 10.93 20.68
CA SER A 160 18.70 10.71 22.11
C SER A 160 17.85 11.85 22.67
N PHE A 161 16.85 11.49 23.46
CA PHE A 161 15.94 12.40 24.14
C PHE A 161 15.97 12.16 25.63
N SER A 162 15.67 13.21 26.39
CA SER A 162 15.42 13.11 27.82
C SER A 162 14.23 13.96 28.20
N ALA A 163 13.32 13.42 29.00
CA ALA A 163 12.23 14.16 29.63
C ALA A 163 12.45 14.15 31.15
N THR A 164 12.05 15.25 31.79
CA THR A 164 12.15 15.40 33.25
C THR A 164 10.78 15.82 33.78
N THR A 165 10.34 15.20 34.87
CA THR A 165 9.15 15.61 35.61
C THR A 165 9.50 15.82 37.09
N SER A 166 8.76 16.70 37.75
CA SER A 166 8.84 16.96 39.18
C SER A 166 7.53 16.53 39.83
N GLU A 167 7.56 15.51 40.67
CA GLU A 167 6.41 15.15 41.52
C GLU A 167 6.62 15.68 42.93
N GLY A 168 5.64 16.44 43.41
CA GLY A 168 5.59 16.92 44.80
C GLY A 168 4.61 16.09 45.61
N PHE A 169 5.07 15.52 46.73
CA PHE A 169 4.18 14.91 47.73
C PHE A 169 3.81 15.97 48.79
N LEU A 170 2.52 16.25 48.96
CA LEU A 170 2.01 17.04 50.08
C LEU A 170 1.91 16.13 51.31
N ASN A 171 2.80 16.32 52.27
CA ASN A 171 2.60 15.78 53.62
C ASN A 171 1.66 16.74 54.34
N ASN A 172 0.37 16.39 54.38
CA ASN A 172 -0.43 16.43 55.61
C ASN A 172 -1.85 15.91 55.33
N ASN A 173 -2.16 14.78 55.99
CA ASN A 173 -3.45 14.12 56.15
C ASN A 173 -3.98 13.31 54.96
N ILE A 174 -3.56 12.03 54.97
CA ILE A 174 -4.18 10.84 54.36
C ILE A 174 -4.68 10.99 52.92
N ILE A 175 -3.82 10.60 51.98
CA ILE A 175 -4.25 9.75 50.86
C ILE A 175 -3.24 8.60 50.77
N ILE A 176 -3.69 7.38 51.09
CA ILE A 176 -3.03 6.16 50.62
C ILE A 176 -3.29 6.13 49.11
N ILE A 177 -2.36 6.64 48.31
CA ILE A 177 -2.31 6.27 46.89
C ILE A 177 -1.43 5.03 46.81
N ASN A 178 -2.10 3.91 46.55
CA ASN A 178 -1.52 2.67 46.06
C ASN A 178 -0.29 2.98 45.18
N THR A 179 0.93 2.73 45.68
CA THR A 179 2.19 3.14 45.02
C THR A 179 2.48 2.39 43.71
N SER A 180 1.62 1.41 43.39
CA SER A 180 1.58 0.74 42.10
C SER A 180 0.87 1.56 41.01
N SER A 181 -0.01 2.51 41.34
CA SER A 181 -0.76 3.31 40.36
C SER A 181 -0.21 4.72 40.11
N SER A 182 0.43 5.37 41.11
CA SER A 182 1.03 6.70 40.91
C SER A 182 2.26 6.62 40.02
N SER A 183 3.15 5.65 40.28
CA SER A 183 4.35 5.43 39.48
C SER A 183 3.98 5.11 38.03
N ALA A 184 3.01 4.21 37.80
CA ALA A 184 2.45 3.88 36.48
C ALA A 184 1.92 5.11 35.72
N TYR A 185 1.33 6.08 36.42
CA TYR A 185 0.87 7.33 35.83
C TYR A 185 2.05 8.23 35.44
N THR A 186 3.05 8.38 36.32
CA THR A 186 4.29 9.13 36.03
C THR A 186 5.02 8.57 34.81
N TYR A 187 5.11 7.24 34.70
CA TYR A 187 5.72 6.57 33.53
C TYR A 187 4.97 6.91 32.25
N LYS A 188 3.63 6.79 32.25
CA LYS A 188 2.81 7.13 31.08
C LYS A 188 2.97 8.58 30.63
N VAL A 189 3.01 9.53 31.57
CA VAL A 189 3.20 10.95 31.27
C VAL A 189 4.59 11.21 30.72
N LEU A 190 5.63 10.61 31.30
CA LEU A 190 7.01 10.74 30.82
C LEU A 190 7.21 10.12 29.43
N ASP A 191 6.61 8.95 29.17
CA ASP A 191 6.65 8.29 27.87
C ASP A 191 5.93 9.12 26.80
N GLN A 192 4.75 9.67 27.12
CA GLN A 192 4.02 10.57 26.22
C GLN A 192 4.85 11.82 25.89
N LEU A 193 5.42 12.49 26.89
CA LEU A 193 6.27 13.67 26.69
C LEU A 193 7.52 13.35 25.87
N LEU A 194 8.13 12.18 26.07
CA LEU A 194 9.25 11.72 25.25
C LEU A 194 8.83 11.50 23.79
N LEU A 195 7.69 10.83 23.57
CA LEU A 195 7.15 10.55 22.23
C LEU A 195 6.80 11.84 21.49
N GLU A 196 6.16 12.80 22.16
CA GLU A 196 5.82 14.10 21.58
C GLU A 196 7.07 14.92 21.22
N ASN A 197 8.06 14.97 22.12
CA ASN A 197 9.33 15.65 21.85
C ASN A 197 10.11 14.98 20.72
N ALA A 198 10.11 13.65 20.67
CA ALA A 198 10.71 12.87 19.60
C ALA A 198 10.04 13.17 18.26
N LYS A 199 8.70 13.08 18.22
CA LYS A 199 7.89 13.37 17.04
C LYS A 199 8.11 14.80 16.53
N SER A 200 7.99 15.79 17.42
CA SER A 200 8.20 17.20 17.08
C SER A 200 9.60 17.44 16.50
N LYS A 201 10.64 16.86 17.11
CA LYS A 201 12.01 17.02 16.62
C LYS A 201 12.27 16.28 15.29
N CYS A 202 11.73 15.09 15.10
CA CYS A 202 11.79 14.39 13.81
C CYS A 202 11.11 15.21 12.71
N LEU A 203 9.90 15.71 12.96
CA LEU A 203 9.15 16.55 12.03
C LEU A 203 9.88 17.86 11.70
N SER A 204 10.41 18.56 12.71
CA SER A 204 11.16 19.81 12.51
C SER A 204 12.42 19.64 11.62
N LYS A 205 12.95 18.42 11.53
CA LYS A 205 14.10 18.08 10.69
C LYS A 205 13.71 17.45 9.35
N GLY A 206 12.42 17.46 9.01
CA GLY A 206 11.88 16.94 7.76
C GLY A 206 11.93 15.41 7.65
N TYR A 207 11.79 14.71 8.78
CA TYR A 207 11.51 13.27 8.84
C TYR A 207 9.99 13.09 8.90
N THR A 208 9.50 12.04 8.23
CA THR A 208 8.06 11.78 8.09
C THR A 208 7.52 10.84 9.16
N ASP A 209 8.40 10.09 9.83
CA ASP A 209 8.02 9.10 10.83
C ASP A 209 9.16 8.87 11.84
N PHE A 210 8.92 8.08 12.90
CA PHE A 210 9.93 7.67 13.87
C PHE A 210 9.66 6.29 14.50
N GLU A 211 10.72 5.54 14.79
CA GLU A 211 10.69 4.27 15.51
C GLU A 211 11.35 4.45 16.90
N GLN A 212 10.70 4.00 17.98
CA GLN A 212 11.33 3.95 19.30
C GLN A 212 12.27 2.73 19.37
N ILE A 213 13.55 2.93 19.72
CA ILE A 213 14.54 1.86 19.70
C ILE A 213 14.69 1.23 21.09
N HIS A 214 14.86 2.04 22.14
CA HIS A 214 15.05 1.57 23.52
C HIS A 214 14.76 2.67 24.54
N ASP A 215 14.14 2.28 25.65
CA ASP A 215 14.03 3.08 26.87
C ASP A 215 15.13 2.71 27.85
N ILE A 216 15.86 3.72 28.32
CA ILE A 216 16.57 3.60 29.60
C ILE A 216 15.53 4.08 30.62
N GLY A 217 14.99 3.14 31.38
CA GLY A 217 13.96 3.41 32.40
C GLY A 217 14.31 4.61 33.29
N PRO A 218 13.32 5.29 33.86
CA PRO A 218 13.54 6.55 34.54
C PRO A 218 14.49 6.38 35.72
N ARG A 219 15.32 7.41 35.88
CA ARG A 219 16.26 7.55 36.98
C ARG A 219 15.86 8.78 37.77
N ILE A 220 15.79 8.64 39.10
CA ILE A 220 15.72 9.80 39.99
C ILE A 220 17.06 10.53 39.88
N THR A 221 17.01 11.81 39.51
CA THR A 221 18.20 12.63 39.25
C THR A 221 18.50 13.59 40.39
N SER A 222 17.48 14.05 41.12
CA SER A 222 17.66 14.77 42.37
C SER A 222 16.43 14.64 43.27
N LYS A 223 16.65 14.88 44.56
CA LYS A 223 15.62 14.94 45.60
C LYS A 223 15.84 16.25 46.37
N GLU A 224 14.86 17.13 46.30
CA GLU A 224 14.85 18.39 47.06
C GLU A 224 13.76 18.29 48.12
N CYS A 225 14.14 18.40 49.39
CA CYS A 225 13.20 18.28 50.50
C CYS A 225 13.21 19.55 51.35
N SER A 226 12.01 20.03 51.64
CA SER A 226 11.69 21.07 52.61
C SER A 226 10.86 20.44 53.75
N PRO A 227 10.68 21.12 54.90
CA PRO A 227 9.95 20.57 56.05
C PRO A 227 8.52 20.11 55.76
N LEU A 228 7.89 20.64 54.70
CA LEU A 228 6.49 20.38 54.33
C LEU A 228 6.33 19.62 53.00
N LYS A 229 7.40 19.46 52.22
CA LYS A 229 7.33 18.91 50.86
C LYS A 229 8.66 18.31 50.41
N CYS A 230 8.61 17.11 49.84
CA CYS A 230 9.71 16.57 49.04
C CYS A 230 9.31 16.57 47.56
N GLU A 231 10.20 17.08 46.72
CA GLU A 231 10.11 17.02 45.27
C GLU A 231 11.18 16.07 44.72
N TYR A 232 10.73 15.14 43.88
CA TYR A 232 11.61 14.22 43.16
C TYR A 232 11.69 14.64 41.70
N LYS A 233 12.91 14.88 41.20
CA LYS A 233 13.14 15.09 39.77
C LYS A 233 13.49 13.77 39.13
N THR A 234 12.56 13.24 38.35
CA THR A 234 12.72 11.98 37.63
C THR A 234 13.06 12.29 36.17
N GLN A 235 14.14 11.71 35.65
CA GLN A 235 14.54 11.82 34.25
C GLN A 235 14.43 10.46 33.56
N ILE A 236 13.82 10.43 32.38
CA ILE A 236 13.86 9.28 31.48
C ILE A 236 14.71 9.60 30.25
N LYS A 237 15.38 8.62 29.68
CA LYS A 237 16.17 8.78 28.44
C LYS A 237 15.74 7.74 27.41
N ALA A 238 15.42 8.20 26.22
CA ALA A 238 15.03 7.32 25.11
C ALA A 238 15.94 7.55 23.89
N LYS A 239 16.24 6.47 23.17
CA LYS A 239 16.79 6.55 21.81
C LYS A 239 15.67 6.31 20.82
N VAL A 240 15.47 7.25 19.92
CA VAL A 240 14.50 7.14 18.82
C VAL A 240 15.22 7.21 17.48
N ARG A 241 14.63 6.60 16.47
CA ARG A 241 15.09 6.61 15.10
C ARG A 241 14.11 7.43 14.28
N CYS A 242 14.49 8.62 13.84
CA CYS A 242 13.66 9.32 12.86
C CYS A 242 13.84 8.64 11.50
N VAL A 243 12.73 8.44 10.79
CA VAL A 243 12.66 7.82 9.46
C VAL A 243 12.30 8.89 8.43
N LYS A 244 13.15 9.04 7.42
CA LYS A 244 12.89 9.89 6.28
C LYS A 244 12.86 9.03 5.03
N GLU A 245 11.73 9.04 4.33
CA GLU A 245 11.67 8.45 3.01
C GLU A 245 12.29 9.39 2.00
N LYS A 246 13.22 8.86 1.20
CA LYS A 246 13.80 9.59 0.07
C LYS A 246 13.52 8.82 -1.21
N VAL A 247 12.91 9.48 -2.19
CA VAL A 247 12.81 8.97 -3.56
C VAL A 247 14.19 9.10 -4.22
N ILE A 248 14.73 7.99 -4.70
CA ILE A 248 15.99 7.92 -5.43
C ILE A 248 15.73 7.34 -6.81
N LYS A 249 16.45 7.83 -7.83
CA LYS A 249 16.39 7.26 -9.17
C LYS A 249 17.05 5.87 -9.16
N LYS A 250 16.39 4.85 -9.73
CA LYS A 250 16.99 3.52 -9.90
C LYS A 250 18.13 3.60 -10.92
N LYS A 251 19.13 2.72 -10.76
CA LYS A 251 20.19 2.58 -11.78
C LYS A 251 19.56 2.05 -13.07
N LYS A 252 20.04 2.51 -14.23
CA LYS A 252 19.59 2.00 -15.54
C LYS A 252 19.68 0.48 -15.63
N SER A 253 20.72 -0.13 -15.05
CA SER A 253 20.90 -1.59 -15.01
C SER A 253 19.82 -2.31 -14.19
N GLN A 254 19.35 -1.73 -13.09
CA GLN A 254 18.26 -2.30 -12.28
C GLN A 254 16.94 -2.22 -13.02
N VAL A 255 16.61 -1.04 -13.58
CA VAL A 255 15.40 -0.86 -14.40
C VAL A 255 15.40 -1.85 -15.56
N LYS A 256 16.53 -2.00 -16.26
CA LYS A 256 16.68 -2.98 -17.33
C LYS A 256 16.45 -4.42 -16.83
N SER A 257 17.08 -4.81 -15.71
CA SER A 257 16.93 -6.16 -15.15
C SER A 257 15.47 -6.48 -14.81
N GLU A 258 14.79 -5.57 -14.12
CA GLU A 258 13.36 -5.71 -13.80
C GLU A 258 12.51 -5.77 -15.09
N THR A 259 12.89 -5.01 -16.13
CA THR A 259 12.18 -4.99 -17.41
C THR A 259 12.32 -6.33 -18.12
N CYS A 260 13.54 -6.89 -18.15
CA CYS A 260 13.79 -8.22 -18.69
C CYS A 260 12.98 -9.29 -17.95
N GLU A 261 12.95 -9.22 -16.61
CA GLU A 261 12.17 -10.15 -15.78
C GLU A 261 10.68 -10.10 -16.12
N LYS A 262 10.08 -8.91 -16.14
CA LYS A 262 8.65 -8.73 -16.49
C LYS A 262 8.31 -9.18 -17.91
N ILE A 263 9.18 -8.89 -18.89
CA ILE A 263 8.97 -9.35 -20.26
C ILE A 263 9.08 -10.87 -20.35
N ASN A 264 10.07 -11.49 -19.69
CA ASN A 264 10.21 -12.94 -19.66
C ASN A 264 8.97 -13.61 -19.05
N THR A 265 8.48 -13.11 -17.91
CA THR A 265 7.24 -13.60 -17.29
C THR A 265 6.07 -13.52 -18.28
N CYS A 266 5.93 -12.41 -19.00
CA CYS A 266 4.91 -12.25 -20.03
C CYS A 266 5.03 -13.22 -21.21
N ILE A 267 6.26 -13.48 -21.69
CA ILE A 267 6.48 -14.46 -22.76
C ILE A 267 6.13 -15.86 -22.28
N GLU A 268 6.53 -16.21 -21.05
CA GLU A 268 6.14 -17.48 -20.42
C GLU A 268 4.61 -17.62 -20.35
N THR A 269 3.89 -16.55 -19.97
CA THR A 269 2.41 -16.51 -20.00
C THR A 269 1.86 -16.84 -21.38
N ILE A 270 2.35 -16.12 -22.39
CA ILE A 270 1.84 -16.22 -23.75
C ILE A 270 2.09 -17.63 -24.32
N ASN A 271 3.25 -18.22 -24.04
CA ASN A 271 3.60 -19.56 -24.53
C ASN A 271 2.67 -20.67 -24.01
N LEU A 272 1.98 -20.45 -22.90
CA LEU A 272 1.00 -21.41 -22.36
C LEU A 272 -0.34 -21.36 -23.09
N ILE A 273 -0.61 -20.30 -23.86
CA ILE A 273 -1.87 -20.08 -24.58
C ILE A 273 -1.61 -20.31 -26.07
N LYS A 274 -1.95 -21.51 -26.56
CA LYS A 274 -1.36 -22.05 -27.81
C LYS A 274 -2.00 -21.59 -29.12
N ASP A 275 -3.18 -20.97 -29.11
CA ASP A 275 -4.02 -20.96 -30.32
C ASP A 275 -4.61 -19.59 -30.73
N ASN A 276 -3.98 -18.46 -30.39
CA ASN A 276 -4.45 -17.13 -30.82
C ASN A 276 -3.39 -16.35 -31.61
N SER A 277 -3.70 -15.98 -32.86
CA SER A 277 -2.79 -15.29 -33.78
C SER A 277 -2.29 -13.94 -33.27
N ASN A 278 -3.13 -13.20 -32.55
CA ASN A 278 -2.76 -11.89 -32.01
C ASN A 278 -1.78 -12.04 -30.84
N ILE A 279 -2.00 -13.06 -30.00
CA ILE A 279 -1.12 -13.44 -28.90
C ILE A 279 0.26 -13.86 -29.42
N ILE A 280 0.32 -14.58 -30.55
CA ILE A 280 1.58 -14.92 -31.23
C ILE A 280 2.33 -13.65 -31.70
N GLU A 281 1.62 -12.64 -32.20
CA GLU A 281 2.25 -11.37 -32.60
C GLU A 281 2.79 -10.60 -31.40
N GLN A 282 2.02 -10.53 -30.30
CA GLN A 282 2.48 -9.95 -29.04
C GLN A 282 3.77 -10.64 -28.54
N ASN A 283 3.81 -11.97 -28.58
CA ASN A 283 4.99 -12.76 -28.22
C ASN A 283 6.23 -12.35 -29.05
N LYS A 284 6.05 -12.22 -30.38
CA LYS A 284 7.15 -11.79 -31.27
C LYS A 284 7.65 -10.39 -30.92
N LYS A 285 6.74 -9.45 -30.61
CA LYS A 285 7.09 -8.08 -30.20
C LYS A 285 7.89 -8.10 -28.89
N LEU A 286 7.44 -8.85 -27.88
CA LEU A 286 8.13 -9.00 -26.60
C LEU A 286 9.50 -9.67 -26.77
N GLY A 287 9.59 -10.72 -27.59
CA GLY A 287 10.85 -11.38 -27.90
C GLY A 287 11.85 -10.46 -28.61
N GLN A 288 11.38 -9.54 -29.45
CA GLN A 288 12.24 -8.51 -30.04
C GLN A 288 12.70 -7.50 -28.99
N GLN A 289 11.82 -7.05 -28.09
CA GLN A 289 12.19 -6.14 -27.00
C GLN A 289 13.28 -6.72 -26.09
N LEU A 290 13.24 -8.02 -25.76
CA LEU A 290 14.31 -8.68 -25.00
C LEU A 290 15.67 -8.57 -25.71
N LYS A 291 15.69 -8.88 -27.00
CA LYS A 291 16.91 -8.78 -27.83
C LYS A 291 17.44 -7.35 -27.88
N ASP A 292 16.57 -6.38 -28.07
CA ASP A 292 16.93 -4.96 -28.15
C ASP A 292 17.47 -4.45 -26.81
N LEU A 293 16.86 -4.88 -25.71
CA LEU A 293 17.33 -4.57 -24.36
C LEU A 293 18.64 -5.28 -24.02
N LYS A 294 19.05 -6.31 -24.77
CA LYS A 294 20.17 -7.23 -24.43
C LYS A 294 19.95 -7.87 -23.07
N CYS A 295 18.72 -8.30 -22.84
CA CYS A 295 18.47 -9.46 -21.99
C CYS A 295 19.08 -10.67 -22.73
#